data_AF-A0A103XGI6-F1
#
_entry.id   AF-A0A103XGI6-F1
#
_cell.length_a   1.000
_cell.length_b   1.000
_cell.length_c   1.000
_cell.angle_alpha   90.00
_cell.angle_beta   90.00
_cell.angle_gamma   90.00
#
_symmetry.space_group_name_H-M   'P 1'
#
loop_
_entity.id
_entity.type
_entity.pdbx_description
1 polymer ?
#
loop_
_entity_poly.entity_id
_entity_poly.type
_entity_poly.pdbx_seq_one_letter_code
_entity_poly.pdbx_strand_id
1 'polypeptide(L)'
;GNGPSQQPSPNKINPNFPFFFFFFFCSLRNPNFDLPDYWIFIAKMSLLSKGDSIQIREVWNDNLEEEFALIQGVVDDFSYIAMDTEFPGIVLRPVGNFKNSNDYHYQTLKDNVDMLKLIQLGLTFFDDQGNLPTCGTDKYCIWQFNFREFNVNDDVFANDSVELLRQSGIDFKENNEKGIDAHRFGELLMSSGIVLNDGVHWVTFHSGYDFGYLLKVLTCQNLPETQSGFFSLINMYFPTIFDIKHLMKFCNSLHGGLNKLAELLEVERIGVCHQAGSDSLLTACTFRKLKDCFFSGSLEKYAGVLYGLGVEN
;
A
#
# COMPACT_ATOMS: atom_id res chain seq x y z
N GLY A 1 44.88 4.36 -51.35
CA GLY A 1 45.06 3.29 -50.34
C GLY A 1 44.42 3.78 -49.08
N ASN A 2 43.21 3.29 -48.79
CA ASN A 2 42.34 3.79 -47.73
C ASN A 2 42.39 2.85 -46.51
N GLY A 3 42.25 3.45 -45.33
CA GLY A 3 42.51 2.87 -44.01
C GLY A 3 41.56 1.77 -43.53
N PRO A 4 41.86 1.18 -42.35
CA PRO A 4 41.21 -0.02 -41.88
C PRO A 4 39.87 0.27 -41.18
N SER A 5 38.96 -0.66 -41.41
CA SER A 5 37.57 -0.79 -40.96
C SER A 5 37.41 -1.04 -39.47
N GLN A 6 36.43 -0.36 -38.85
CA GLN A 6 35.91 -0.61 -37.50
C GLN A 6 35.06 -1.89 -37.45
N GLN A 7 35.22 -2.68 -36.38
CA GLN A 7 34.26 -3.70 -35.92
C GLN A 7 33.84 -3.37 -34.48
N PRO A 8 32.54 -3.48 -34.11
CA PRO A 8 32.04 -3.14 -32.78
C PRO A 8 32.27 -4.26 -31.75
N SER A 9 32.54 -3.84 -30.51
CA SER A 9 32.67 -4.67 -29.32
C SER A 9 31.32 -5.18 -28.80
N PRO A 10 31.24 -6.41 -28.26
CA PRO A 10 30.00 -6.92 -27.66
C PRO A 10 29.76 -6.32 -26.27
N ASN A 11 28.54 -5.83 -26.08
CA ASN A 11 28.02 -5.26 -24.84
C ASN A 11 27.99 -6.26 -23.67
N LYS A 12 28.22 -5.72 -22.47
CA LYS A 12 28.17 -6.37 -21.15
C LYS A 12 26.76 -6.94 -20.87
N ILE A 13 26.67 -8.26 -20.71
CA ILE A 13 25.54 -8.96 -20.11
C ILE A 13 25.80 -9.04 -18.60
N ASN A 14 24.81 -8.68 -17.79
CA ASN A 14 24.85 -8.74 -16.32
C ASN A 14 24.89 -10.22 -15.85
N PRO A 15 25.92 -10.69 -15.12
CA PRO A 15 26.16 -12.11 -14.89
C PRO A 15 25.35 -12.77 -13.76
N ASN A 16 24.42 -12.06 -13.10
CA ASN A 16 23.75 -12.58 -11.89
C ASN A 16 22.44 -13.37 -12.13
N PHE A 17 21.93 -13.46 -13.36
CA PHE A 17 20.67 -14.17 -13.63
C PHE A 17 20.79 -15.70 -13.86
N PRO A 18 21.88 -16.28 -14.39
CA PRO A 18 21.94 -17.73 -14.62
C PRO A 18 22.43 -18.55 -13.41
N PHE A 19 22.93 -17.90 -12.35
CA PHE A 19 23.50 -18.63 -11.20
C PHE A 19 22.46 -19.32 -10.32
N PHE A 20 21.23 -18.76 -10.23
CA PHE A 20 20.16 -19.32 -9.42
C PHE A 20 19.73 -20.71 -9.90
N PHE A 21 19.58 -20.88 -11.22
CA PHE A 21 19.23 -22.17 -11.83
C PHE A 21 20.35 -23.20 -11.74
N PHE A 22 21.61 -22.77 -11.84
CA PHE A 22 22.76 -23.68 -11.81
C PHE A 22 22.93 -24.34 -10.43
N PHE A 23 22.82 -23.57 -9.35
CA PHE A 23 22.98 -24.10 -8.00
C PHE A 23 21.79 -24.98 -7.56
N PHE A 24 20.56 -24.63 -7.95
CA PHE A 24 19.37 -25.44 -7.68
C PHE A 24 19.45 -26.83 -8.35
N PHE A 25 19.92 -26.89 -9.61
CA PHE A 25 20.12 -28.16 -10.32
C PHE A 25 21.28 -28.99 -9.78
N CYS A 26 22.35 -28.36 -9.27
CA CYS A 26 23.48 -29.08 -8.66
C CYS A 26 23.10 -29.71 -7.31
N SER A 27 22.28 -29.05 -6.50
CA SER A 27 21.80 -29.58 -5.21
C SER A 27 20.88 -30.81 -5.38
N LEU A 28 19.99 -30.80 -6.38
CA LEU A 28 19.12 -31.96 -6.68
C LEU A 28 19.86 -33.20 -7.19
N ARG A 29 21.11 -33.06 -7.66
CA ARG A 29 21.91 -34.15 -8.22
C ARG A 29 23.00 -34.69 -7.30
N ASN A 30 23.30 -34.03 -6.19
CA ASN A 30 24.42 -34.45 -5.34
C ASN A 30 24.13 -34.20 -3.84
N PRO A 31 23.87 -35.25 -3.04
CA PRO A 31 23.46 -35.11 -1.64
C PRO A 31 24.56 -34.59 -0.69
N ASN A 32 25.77 -34.32 -1.19
CA ASN A 32 26.90 -33.76 -0.42
C ASN A 32 27.31 -32.34 -0.89
N PHE A 33 26.43 -31.62 -1.59
CA PHE A 33 26.73 -30.25 -2.02
C PHE A 33 26.35 -29.26 -0.91
N ASP A 34 27.34 -28.81 -0.14
CA ASP A 34 27.15 -27.78 0.89
C ASP A 34 26.86 -26.41 0.24
N LEU A 35 25.65 -25.90 0.48
CA LEU A 35 25.30 -24.52 0.12
C LEU A 35 26.00 -23.55 1.10
N PRO A 36 26.59 -22.43 0.63
CA PRO A 36 27.13 -21.41 1.51
C PRO A 36 26.05 -20.93 2.49
N ASP A 37 26.41 -20.60 3.74
CA ASP A 37 25.47 -20.16 4.78
C ASP A 37 24.50 -19.06 4.33
N TYR A 38 24.91 -18.20 3.40
CA TYR A 38 24.08 -17.18 2.77
C TYR A 38 22.87 -17.74 1.99
N TRP A 39 23.04 -18.88 1.32
CA TRP A 39 21.98 -19.56 0.58
C TRP A 39 21.11 -20.43 1.50
N ILE A 40 21.68 -20.97 2.57
CA ILE A 40 20.89 -21.58 3.67
C ILE A 40 20.05 -20.50 4.35
N PHE A 41 20.53 -19.26 4.45
CA PHE A 41 19.76 -18.13 4.97
C PHE A 41 18.63 -17.70 4.02
N ILE A 42 18.90 -17.59 2.71
CA ILE A 42 17.88 -17.29 1.69
C ILE A 42 16.85 -18.42 1.57
N ALA A 43 17.28 -19.69 1.68
CA ALA A 43 16.39 -20.85 1.66
C ALA A 43 15.68 -21.11 3.01
N LYS A 44 16.22 -20.68 4.16
CA LYS A 44 15.49 -20.66 5.45
C LYS A 44 14.53 -19.48 5.57
N MET A 45 14.74 -18.42 4.79
CA MET A 45 13.72 -17.39 4.53
C MET A 45 12.64 -17.84 3.53
N SER A 46 12.70 -19.09 3.04
CA SER A 46 11.54 -19.75 2.44
C SER A 46 10.48 -19.97 3.52
N LEU A 47 9.54 -19.02 3.62
CA LEU A 47 8.12 -19.32 3.57
C LEU A 47 7.65 -20.50 4.46
N LEU A 48 7.98 -20.49 5.74
CA LEU A 48 7.23 -21.26 6.74
C LEU A 48 5.82 -20.65 6.81
N SER A 49 4.88 -21.26 6.07
CA SER A 49 3.40 -21.11 6.20
C SER A 49 2.91 -19.74 6.71
N LYS A 50 3.30 -18.64 6.05
CA LYS A 50 3.07 -17.28 6.55
C LYS A 50 1.58 -16.96 6.83
N GLY A 51 0.65 -17.60 6.11
CA GLY A 51 -0.79 -17.39 6.28
C GLY A 51 -1.29 -17.67 7.71
N ASP A 52 -0.82 -18.73 8.37
CA ASP A 52 -1.30 -19.11 9.71
C ASP A 52 -0.69 -18.25 10.82
N SER A 53 0.43 -17.58 10.51
CA SER A 53 1.20 -16.72 11.42
C SER A 53 0.76 -15.27 11.40
N ILE A 54 -0.08 -14.85 10.45
CA ILE A 54 -0.59 -13.48 10.36
C ILE A 54 -2.06 -13.47 10.77
N GLN A 55 -2.38 -12.60 11.71
CA GLN A 55 -3.73 -12.27 12.14
C GLN A 55 -4.14 -10.95 11.52
N ILE A 56 -5.18 -10.99 10.69
CA ILE A 56 -5.93 -9.79 10.29
C ILE A 56 -6.88 -9.45 11.44
N ARG A 57 -6.65 -8.32 12.08
CA ARG A 57 -7.44 -7.84 13.21
C ARG A 57 -8.61 -7.02 12.66
N GLU A 58 -9.79 -7.63 12.63
CA GLU A 58 -11.02 -6.95 12.27
C GLU A 58 -11.38 -5.95 13.37
N VAL A 59 -11.37 -4.66 13.01
CA VAL A 59 -11.67 -3.56 13.91
C VAL A 59 -13.08 -3.06 13.61
N TRP A 60 -13.89 -3.06 14.66
CA TRP A 60 -15.28 -2.64 14.73
C TRP A 60 -15.44 -1.61 15.85
N ASN A 61 -16.65 -1.11 16.06
CA ASN A 61 -16.89 -0.05 17.05
C ASN A 61 -16.61 -0.52 18.51
N ASP A 62 -16.75 -1.81 18.81
CA ASP A 62 -16.60 -2.35 20.16
C ASP A 62 -15.14 -2.57 20.59
N ASN A 63 -14.23 -2.83 19.66
CA ASN A 63 -12.79 -3.01 19.93
C ASN A 63 -11.90 -1.86 19.44
N LEU A 64 -12.47 -0.81 18.84
CA LEU A 64 -11.71 0.30 18.25
C LEU A 64 -10.64 0.90 19.19
N GLU A 65 -11.00 1.18 20.44
CA GLU A 65 -10.07 1.80 21.40
C GLU A 65 -8.97 0.83 21.84
N GLU A 66 -9.30 -0.45 22.00
CA GLU A 66 -8.33 -1.50 22.35
C GLU A 66 -7.28 -1.66 21.25
N GLU A 67 -7.71 -1.64 19.99
CA GLU A 67 -6.84 -1.77 18.83
C GLU A 67 -5.96 -0.52 18.64
N PHE A 68 -6.50 0.68 18.89
CA PHE A 68 -5.69 1.90 18.89
C PHE A 68 -4.63 1.92 20.00
N ALA A 69 -4.92 1.35 21.17
CA ALA A 69 -3.93 1.22 22.24
C ALA A 69 -2.76 0.30 21.83
N LEU A 70 -3.04 -0.77 21.07
CA LEU A 70 -1.98 -1.62 20.50
C LEU A 70 -1.15 -0.87 19.46
N ILE A 71 -1.82 -0.13 18.57
CA ILE A 71 -1.18 0.70 17.54
C ILE A 71 -0.22 1.72 18.16
N GLN A 72 -0.65 2.44 19.20
CA GLN A 72 0.18 3.38 19.93
C GLN A 72 1.43 2.72 20.54
N GLY A 73 1.33 1.43 20.91
CA GLY A 73 2.46 0.67 21.44
C GLY A 73 3.45 0.17 20.38
N VAL A 74 3.11 0.19 19.08
CA VAL A 74 3.96 -0.34 18.01
C VAL A 74 4.50 0.72 17.05
N VAL A 75 3.85 1.89 16.94
CA VAL A 75 4.18 2.90 15.92
C VAL A 75 5.62 3.41 16.00
N ASP A 76 6.21 3.47 17.20
CA ASP A 76 7.60 3.92 17.40
C ASP A 76 8.63 2.89 16.94
N ASP A 77 8.33 1.60 17.05
CA ASP A 77 9.22 0.50 16.66
C ASP A 77 9.02 0.06 15.20
N PHE A 78 7.79 0.24 14.67
CA PHE A 78 7.37 -0.16 13.33
C PHE A 78 6.96 1.08 12.52
N SER A 79 7.96 1.87 12.14
CA SER A 79 7.79 3.23 11.60
C SER A 79 7.27 3.29 10.15
N TYR A 80 7.16 2.17 9.43
CA TYR A 80 6.53 2.13 8.11
C TYR A 80 5.09 1.65 8.23
N ILE A 81 4.19 2.34 7.51
CA ILE A 81 2.76 2.03 7.49
C ILE A 81 2.34 1.86 6.05
N ALA A 82 2.06 0.62 5.66
CA ALA A 82 1.39 0.36 4.40
C ALA A 82 -0.12 0.53 4.55
N MET A 83 -0.75 1.14 3.56
CA MET A 83 -2.16 1.51 3.62
C MET A 83 -2.87 1.26 2.29
N ASP A 84 -4.13 0.86 2.40
CA ASP A 84 -5.08 0.70 1.30
C ASP A 84 -6.51 0.99 1.81
N THR A 85 -7.42 1.42 0.92
CA THR A 85 -8.82 1.68 1.29
C THR A 85 -9.81 1.06 0.33
N GLU A 86 -10.98 0.67 0.86
CA GLU A 86 -12.13 0.26 0.05
C GLU A 86 -13.24 1.30 0.16
N PHE A 87 -13.81 1.67 -0.99
CA PHE A 87 -14.83 2.70 -1.12
C PHE A 87 -15.74 2.40 -2.32
N PRO A 88 -16.93 3.02 -2.44
CA PRO A 88 -17.96 2.61 -3.39
C PRO A 88 -17.71 3.09 -4.84
N GLY A 89 -16.45 3.14 -5.25
CA GLY A 89 -16.01 3.44 -6.61
C GLY A 89 -16.01 4.94 -6.97
N ILE A 90 -16.19 5.21 -8.26
CA ILE A 90 -16.17 6.55 -8.85
C ILE A 90 -17.46 6.72 -9.65
N VAL A 91 -18.27 7.71 -9.29
CA VAL A 91 -19.58 7.96 -9.89
C VAL A 91 -19.66 9.34 -10.57
N LEU A 92 -18.80 10.28 -10.19
CA LEU A 92 -18.71 11.60 -10.82
C LEU A 92 -17.52 11.69 -11.76
N ARG A 93 -17.75 12.33 -12.90
CA ARG A 93 -16.70 12.81 -13.80
C ARG A 93 -17.02 14.25 -14.13
N PRO A 94 -16.21 15.22 -13.66
CA PRO A 94 -16.52 16.63 -13.85
C PRO A 94 -16.40 16.98 -15.33
N VAL A 95 -17.35 17.79 -15.81
CA VAL A 95 -17.39 18.28 -17.20
C VAL A 95 -16.99 19.74 -17.20
N GLY A 96 -15.97 20.10 -17.97
CA GLY A 96 -15.49 21.48 -18.03
C GLY A 96 -14.11 21.61 -18.67
N ASN A 97 -13.61 22.85 -18.66
CA ASN A 97 -12.25 23.15 -19.09
C ASN A 97 -11.31 23.10 -17.89
N PHE A 98 -10.32 22.21 -17.94
CA PHE A 98 -9.31 22.05 -16.90
C PHE A 98 -7.98 22.61 -17.38
N LYS A 99 -7.18 23.14 -16.45
CA LYS A 99 -5.88 23.75 -16.81
C LYS A 99 -4.90 22.71 -17.34
N ASN A 100 -4.94 21.51 -16.78
CA ASN A 100 -4.11 20.37 -17.17
C ASN A 100 -4.76 19.06 -16.69
N SER A 101 -4.13 17.92 -17.02
CA SER A 101 -4.65 16.60 -16.61
C SER A 101 -4.68 16.40 -15.10
N ASN A 102 -3.74 16.98 -14.36
CA ASN A 102 -3.65 16.84 -12.90
C ASN A 102 -4.81 17.58 -12.21
N ASP A 103 -5.18 18.76 -12.71
CA ASP A 103 -6.34 19.54 -12.28
C ASP A 103 -7.64 18.76 -12.47
N TYR A 104 -7.81 18.11 -13.64
CA TYR A 104 -8.93 17.22 -13.90
C TYR A 104 -8.97 16.01 -12.96
N HIS A 105 -7.84 15.34 -12.75
CA HIS A 105 -7.75 14.18 -11.85
C HIS A 105 -8.06 14.58 -10.41
N TYR A 106 -7.53 15.72 -9.94
CA TYR A 106 -7.80 16.22 -8.61
C TYR A 106 -9.27 16.58 -8.43
N GLN A 107 -9.89 17.29 -9.38
CA GLN A 107 -11.31 17.61 -9.29
C GLN A 107 -12.17 16.34 -9.27
N THR A 108 -11.83 15.35 -10.10
CA THR A 108 -12.54 14.07 -10.11
C THR A 108 -12.43 13.38 -8.75
N LEU A 109 -11.23 13.34 -8.16
CA LEU A 109 -11.02 12.78 -6.83
C LEU A 109 -11.82 13.54 -5.78
N LYS A 110 -11.70 14.88 -5.74
CA LYS A 110 -12.39 15.75 -4.79
C LYS A 110 -13.89 15.49 -4.78
N ASP A 111 -14.53 15.58 -5.95
CA ASP A 111 -15.98 15.46 -6.08
C ASP A 111 -16.49 14.08 -5.62
N ASN A 112 -15.74 13.01 -5.92
CA ASN A 112 -16.11 11.66 -5.50
C ASN A 112 -15.84 11.44 -4.01
N VAL A 113 -14.68 11.84 -3.48
CA VAL A 113 -14.36 11.67 -2.05
C VAL A 113 -15.30 12.49 -1.17
N ASP A 114 -15.64 13.72 -1.55
CA ASP A 114 -16.55 14.58 -0.79
C ASP A 114 -17.96 13.95 -0.70
N MET A 115 -18.44 13.36 -1.79
CA MET A 115 -19.78 12.77 -1.88
C MET A 115 -19.88 11.35 -1.32
N LEU A 116 -18.87 10.52 -1.57
CA LEU A 116 -18.88 9.10 -1.22
C LEU A 116 -18.33 8.87 0.19
N LYS A 117 -18.49 7.65 0.68
CA LYS A 117 -18.18 7.26 2.05
C LYS A 117 -17.19 6.11 2.06
N LEU A 118 -16.21 6.19 2.94
CA LEU A 118 -15.22 5.14 3.17
C LEU A 118 -15.91 3.88 3.72
N ILE A 119 -15.47 2.71 3.28
CA ILE A 119 -16.05 1.41 3.69
C ILE A 119 -15.05 0.63 4.56
N GLN A 120 -13.79 0.55 4.11
CA GLN A 120 -12.71 -0.05 4.89
C GLN A 120 -11.39 0.71 4.76
N LEU A 121 -10.54 0.56 5.78
CA LEU A 121 -9.15 0.98 5.77
C LEU A 121 -8.28 -0.17 6.27
N GLY A 122 -7.19 -0.46 5.56
CA GLY A 122 -6.18 -1.43 5.98
C GLY A 122 -4.92 -0.71 6.39
N LEU A 123 -4.36 -1.10 7.54
CA LEU A 123 -3.05 -0.61 7.99
C LEU A 123 -2.15 -1.80 8.33
N THR A 124 -0.97 -1.82 7.72
CA THR A 124 0.09 -2.80 8.00
C THR A 124 1.34 -2.06 8.45
N PHE A 125 1.72 -2.26 9.70
CA PHE A 125 2.92 -1.69 10.31
C PHE A 125 4.11 -2.62 10.09
N PHE A 126 5.26 -2.05 9.73
CA PHE A 126 6.49 -2.82 9.59
C PHE A 126 7.74 -1.97 9.89
N ASP A 127 8.82 -2.66 10.28
CA ASP A 127 10.12 -2.03 10.54
C ASP A 127 10.96 -1.90 9.24
N ASP A 128 12.14 -1.28 9.35
CA ASP A 128 13.08 -1.14 8.22
C ASP A 128 13.52 -2.47 7.59
N GLN A 129 13.43 -3.58 8.34
CA GLN A 129 13.76 -4.92 7.85
C GLN A 129 12.55 -5.61 7.19
N GLY A 130 11.34 -5.11 7.41
CA GLY A 130 10.09 -5.67 6.92
C GLY A 130 9.43 -6.65 7.89
N ASN A 131 9.81 -6.64 9.18
CA ASN A 131 9.13 -7.44 10.19
C ASN A 131 7.83 -6.76 10.62
N LEU A 132 6.82 -7.57 10.96
CA LEU A 132 5.52 -7.11 11.44
C LEU A 132 5.47 -7.15 12.98
N PRO A 133 4.65 -6.31 13.63
CA PRO A 133 4.40 -6.42 15.06
C PRO A 133 3.62 -7.71 15.39
N THR A 134 3.76 -8.20 16.62
CA THR A 134 2.96 -9.36 17.11
C THR A 134 1.83 -8.97 18.05
N CYS A 135 1.70 -7.67 18.39
CA CYS A 135 0.66 -7.14 19.27
C CYS A 135 0.50 -7.89 20.60
N GLY A 136 1.60 -8.40 21.17
CA GLY A 136 1.57 -9.18 22.41
C GLY A 136 1.08 -10.62 22.27
N THR A 137 0.97 -11.14 21.04
CA THR A 137 0.58 -12.52 20.73
C THR A 137 1.73 -13.32 20.09
N ASP A 138 1.48 -14.59 19.77
CA ASP A 138 2.38 -15.46 19.01
C ASP A 138 2.26 -15.26 17.49
N LYS A 139 1.33 -14.41 17.03
CA LYS A 139 1.07 -14.13 15.62
C LYS A 139 1.41 -12.68 15.29
N TYR A 140 1.83 -12.45 14.05
CA TYR A 140 1.93 -11.11 13.49
C TYR A 140 0.54 -10.50 13.33
N CYS A 141 0.41 -9.19 13.50
CA CYS A 141 -0.86 -8.49 13.40
C CYS A 141 -0.84 -7.43 12.29
N ILE A 142 -1.96 -7.34 11.58
CA ILE A 142 -2.31 -6.23 10.70
C ILE A 142 -3.75 -5.79 11.02
N TRP A 143 -4.14 -4.57 10.66
CA TRP A 143 -5.45 -4.03 11.00
C TRP A 143 -6.33 -3.82 9.79
N GLN A 144 -7.61 -4.18 9.94
CA GLN A 144 -8.67 -3.91 8.98
C GLN A 144 -9.82 -3.21 9.70
N PHE A 145 -9.97 -1.91 9.44
CA PHE A 145 -11.02 -1.07 10.02
C PHE A 145 -12.26 -1.10 9.14
N ASN A 146 -13.42 -1.40 9.74
CA ASN A 146 -14.70 -1.49 9.07
C ASN A 146 -15.60 -0.31 9.45
N PHE A 147 -15.97 0.54 8.51
CA PHE A 147 -16.73 1.78 8.75
C PHE A 147 -18.24 1.61 8.58
N ARG A 148 -19.05 2.38 9.31
CA ARG A 148 -20.52 2.25 9.32
C ARG A 148 -21.26 3.21 8.40
N GLU A 149 -20.59 4.23 7.90
CA GLU A 149 -21.25 5.38 7.28
C GLU A 149 -21.95 5.02 5.97
N PHE A 150 -21.38 4.09 5.20
CA PHE A 150 -21.89 3.70 3.88
C PHE A 150 -23.08 2.75 4.01
N ASN A 151 -24.23 3.15 3.47
CA ASN A 151 -25.47 2.37 3.43
C ASN A 151 -25.96 2.22 1.99
N VAL A 152 -26.01 0.97 1.53
CA VAL A 152 -26.35 0.64 0.13
C VAL A 152 -27.78 1.01 -0.28
N ASN A 153 -28.67 1.29 0.68
CA ASN A 153 -30.04 1.70 0.38
C ASN A 153 -30.19 3.21 0.19
N ASP A 154 -29.30 4.00 0.78
CA ASP A 154 -29.44 5.46 0.88
C ASP A 154 -28.34 6.22 0.11
N ASP A 155 -27.15 5.65 0.01
CA ASP A 155 -25.98 6.32 -0.54
C ASP A 155 -25.79 6.08 -2.04
N VAL A 156 -25.09 7.01 -2.68
CA VAL A 156 -24.65 6.88 -4.08
C VAL A 156 -23.45 5.95 -4.14
N PHE A 157 -23.39 5.08 -5.15
CA PHE A 157 -22.26 4.19 -5.38
C PHE A 157 -22.17 3.73 -6.84
N ALA A 158 -21.01 3.24 -7.24
CA ALA A 158 -20.82 2.51 -8.49
C ALA A 158 -21.24 1.04 -8.27
N ASN A 159 -22.22 0.56 -9.05
CA ASN A 159 -22.75 -0.80 -8.92
C ASN A 159 -21.65 -1.88 -9.02
N ASP A 160 -20.75 -1.76 -10.00
CA ASP A 160 -19.68 -2.73 -10.21
C ASP A 160 -18.73 -2.79 -9.01
N SER A 161 -18.45 -1.65 -8.36
CA SER A 161 -17.60 -1.58 -7.17
C SER A 161 -18.26 -2.23 -5.96
N VAL A 162 -19.53 -1.94 -5.69
CA VAL A 162 -20.25 -2.54 -4.55
C VAL A 162 -20.43 -4.05 -4.74
N GLU A 163 -20.72 -4.49 -5.95
CA GLU A 163 -20.86 -5.91 -6.25
C GLU A 163 -19.52 -6.66 -6.11
N LEU A 164 -18.42 -6.07 -6.57
CA LEU A 164 -17.08 -6.60 -6.33
C LEU A 164 -16.79 -6.74 -4.84
N LEU A 165 -17.08 -5.70 -4.04
CA LEU A 165 -16.86 -5.73 -2.59
C LEU A 165 -17.72 -6.80 -1.89
N ARG A 166 -18.98 -7.00 -2.30
CA ARG A 166 -19.79 -8.11 -1.79
C ARG A 166 -19.16 -9.46 -2.10
N GLN A 167 -18.68 -9.64 -3.33
CA GLN A 167 -18.03 -10.88 -3.77
C GLN A 167 -16.72 -11.13 -3.03
N SER A 168 -16.04 -10.06 -2.62
CA SER A 168 -14.86 -10.11 -1.75
C SER A 168 -15.18 -10.25 -0.26
N GLY A 169 -16.46 -10.39 0.12
CA GLY A 169 -16.86 -10.74 1.48
C GLY A 169 -17.23 -9.56 2.38
N ILE A 170 -17.41 -8.36 1.85
CA ILE A 170 -17.92 -7.22 2.63
C ILE A 170 -19.41 -7.40 2.94
N ASP A 171 -19.73 -7.50 4.22
CA ASP A 171 -21.12 -7.48 4.70
C ASP A 171 -21.52 -6.05 5.10
N PHE A 172 -22.11 -5.34 4.13
CA PHE A 172 -22.60 -3.97 4.34
C PHE A 172 -23.61 -3.82 5.47
N LYS A 173 -24.39 -4.88 5.77
CA LYS A 173 -25.33 -4.83 6.88
C LYS A 173 -24.55 -4.86 8.20
N GLU A 174 -23.55 -5.72 8.31
CA GLU A 174 -22.67 -5.75 9.48
C GLU A 174 -21.89 -4.45 9.66
N ASN A 175 -21.41 -3.84 8.56
CA ASN A 175 -20.85 -2.48 8.57
C ASN A 175 -21.80 -1.48 9.20
N ASN A 176 -23.06 -1.39 8.78
CA ASN A 176 -23.99 -0.43 9.36
C ASN A 176 -24.33 -0.73 10.83
N GLU A 177 -24.38 -1.99 11.24
CA GLU A 177 -24.76 -2.40 12.61
C GLU A 177 -23.60 -2.28 13.63
N LYS A 178 -22.37 -2.60 13.20
CA LYS A 178 -21.20 -2.74 14.10
C LYS A 178 -20.01 -1.87 13.71
N GLY A 179 -20.03 -1.27 12.53
CA GLY A 179 -18.93 -0.50 11.98
C GLY A 179 -18.54 0.68 12.85
N ILE A 180 -17.29 1.06 12.70
CA ILE A 180 -16.64 2.20 13.35
C ILE A 180 -17.28 3.49 12.86
N ASP A 181 -17.49 4.41 13.82
CA ASP A 181 -17.73 5.81 13.52
C ASP A 181 -16.48 6.48 12.95
N ALA A 182 -16.59 7.03 11.74
CA ALA A 182 -15.46 7.70 11.09
C ALA A 182 -14.94 8.91 11.89
N HIS A 183 -15.80 9.65 12.60
CA HIS A 183 -15.35 10.77 13.44
C HIS A 183 -14.58 10.26 14.65
N ARG A 184 -15.09 9.23 15.34
CA ARG A 184 -14.36 8.61 16.47
C ARG A 184 -13.02 8.04 16.03
N PHE A 185 -12.97 7.39 14.88
CA PHE A 185 -11.72 6.92 14.27
C PHE A 185 -10.76 8.08 14.03
N GLY A 186 -11.23 9.19 13.44
CA GLY A 186 -10.42 10.38 13.20
C GLY A 186 -9.81 10.98 14.47
N GLU A 187 -10.57 11.03 15.57
CA GLU A 187 -10.09 11.49 16.88
C GLU A 187 -8.94 10.61 17.42
N LEU A 188 -9.11 9.30 17.35
CA LEU A 188 -8.10 8.34 17.81
C LEU A 188 -6.87 8.36 16.91
N LEU A 189 -7.06 8.42 15.59
CA LEU A 189 -5.97 8.53 14.63
C LEU A 189 -5.14 9.80 14.86
N MET A 190 -5.78 10.94 15.11
CA MET A 190 -5.09 12.21 15.38
C MET A 190 -4.17 12.14 16.60
N SER A 191 -4.53 11.35 17.62
CA SER A 191 -3.77 11.21 18.87
C SER A 191 -2.94 9.92 18.95
N SER A 192 -2.84 9.17 17.85
CA SER A 192 -2.18 7.85 17.80
C SER A 192 -0.66 7.91 17.60
N GLY A 193 -0.12 9.04 17.13
CA GLY A 193 1.27 9.16 16.69
C GLY A 193 1.51 8.72 15.24
N ILE A 194 0.50 8.26 14.52
CA ILE A 194 0.60 7.82 13.11
C ILE A 194 0.64 9.00 12.12
N VAL A 195 -0.07 10.09 12.42
CA VAL A 195 -0.17 11.29 11.58
C VAL A 195 0.54 12.46 12.25
N LEU A 196 0.90 13.48 11.45
CA LEU A 196 1.66 14.65 11.92
C LEU A 196 3.01 14.25 12.56
N ASN A 197 3.60 13.13 12.11
CA ASN A 197 4.81 12.54 12.67
C ASN A 197 5.84 12.33 11.55
N ASP A 198 6.96 13.06 11.61
CA ASP A 198 8.07 12.97 10.65
C ASP A 198 8.81 11.62 10.71
N GLY A 199 8.66 10.87 11.81
CA GLY A 199 9.25 9.54 11.97
C GLY A 199 8.50 8.44 11.21
N VAL A 200 7.26 8.71 10.75
CA VAL A 200 6.40 7.73 10.09
C VAL A 200 6.54 7.79 8.58
N HIS A 201 6.68 6.63 7.95
CA HIS A 201 6.84 6.46 6.50
C HIS A 201 5.62 5.74 5.93
N TRP A 202 4.79 6.46 5.18
CA TRP A 202 3.62 5.89 4.53
C TRP A 202 3.99 5.21 3.23
N VAL A 203 3.45 4.01 3.02
CA VAL A 203 3.67 3.20 1.81
C VAL A 203 2.33 2.83 1.20
N THR A 204 2.13 3.16 -0.06
CA THR A 204 0.81 3.03 -0.68
C THR A 204 0.90 2.63 -2.14
N PHE A 205 -0.23 2.35 -2.80
CA PHE A 205 -0.26 2.04 -4.23
C PHE A 205 -1.34 2.86 -4.94
N HIS A 206 -0.94 3.82 -5.78
CA HIS A 206 -1.86 4.65 -6.58
C HIS A 206 -2.90 5.40 -5.72
N SER A 207 -2.39 6.09 -4.70
CA SER A 207 -3.13 6.32 -3.45
C SER A 207 -3.83 7.66 -3.30
N GLY A 208 -4.13 8.31 -4.43
CA GLY A 208 -4.80 9.60 -4.41
C GLY A 208 -6.10 9.57 -3.61
N TYR A 209 -6.98 8.61 -3.93
CA TYR A 209 -8.26 8.44 -3.26
C TYR A 209 -8.09 8.04 -1.79
N ASP A 210 -7.16 7.14 -1.49
CA ASP A 210 -6.93 6.67 -0.12
C ASP A 210 -6.58 7.83 0.81
N PHE A 211 -5.60 8.65 0.42
CA PHE A 211 -5.25 9.86 1.18
C PHE A 211 -6.36 10.90 1.16
N GLY A 212 -7.16 10.99 0.09
CA GLY A 212 -8.37 11.80 0.05
C GLY A 212 -9.33 11.42 1.18
N TYR A 213 -9.66 10.14 1.32
CA TYR A 213 -10.55 9.67 2.38
C TYR A 213 -9.96 9.88 3.78
N LEU A 214 -8.69 9.51 4.01
CA LEU A 214 -8.07 9.76 5.32
C LEU A 214 -8.05 11.26 5.67
N LEU A 215 -7.74 12.13 4.71
CA LEU A 215 -7.73 13.57 4.95
C LEU A 215 -9.15 14.10 5.25
N LYS A 216 -10.18 13.64 4.52
CA LYS A 216 -11.58 13.95 4.81
C LYS A 216 -11.96 13.55 6.24
N VAL A 217 -11.56 12.35 6.66
CA VAL A 217 -11.83 11.84 8.01
C VAL A 217 -11.11 12.68 9.08
N LEU A 218 -9.81 12.92 8.91
CA LEU A 218 -8.99 13.68 9.86
C LEU A 218 -9.42 15.14 10.01
N THR A 219 -9.80 15.77 8.90
CA THR A 219 -10.22 17.19 8.91
C THR A 219 -11.68 17.37 9.23
N CYS A 220 -12.51 16.33 9.10
CA CYS A 220 -13.97 16.42 9.18
C CYS A 220 -14.54 17.49 8.25
N GLN A 221 -13.90 17.74 7.11
CA GLN A 221 -14.27 18.73 6.10
C GLN A 221 -14.21 18.10 4.71
N ASN A 222 -14.87 18.76 3.75
CA ASN A 222 -14.62 18.49 2.34
C ASN A 222 -13.16 18.79 1.99
N LEU A 223 -12.66 18.09 0.97
CA LEU A 223 -11.31 18.29 0.48
C LEU A 223 -11.12 19.72 -0.05
N PRO A 224 -9.88 20.25 -0.03
CA PRO A 224 -9.60 21.62 -0.49
C PRO A 224 -10.09 21.90 -1.91
N GLU A 225 -10.36 23.17 -2.22
CA GLU A 225 -10.81 23.55 -3.57
C GLU A 225 -9.70 23.46 -4.62
N THR A 226 -8.43 23.46 -4.20
CA THR A 226 -7.29 23.41 -5.10
C THR A 226 -6.37 22.25 -4.79
N GLN A 227 -5.77 21.69 -5.84
CA GLN A 227 -4.76 20.65 -5.72
C GLN A 227 -3.59 21.07 -4.81
N SER A 228 -3.15 22.32 -4.91
CA SER A 228 -2.07 22.83 -4.05
C SER A 228 -2.49 22.88 -2.57
N GLY A 229 -3.74 23.23 -2.28
CA GLY A 229 -4.28 23.18 -0.93
C GLY A 229 -4.34 21.75 -0.39
N PHE A 230 -4.73 20.79 -1.22
CA PHE A 230 -4.68 19.37 -0.88
C PHE A 230 -3.28 18.91 -0.53
N PHE A 231 -2.29 19.14 -1.40
CA PHE A 231 -0.91 18.74 -1.12
C PHE A 231 -0.31 19.46 0.09
N SER A 232 -0.73 20.71 0.38
CA SER A 232 -0.31 21.40 1.60
C SER A 232 -0.75 20.67 2.85
N LEU A 233 -1.97 20.12 2.86
CA LEU A 233 -2.47 19.31 3.96
C LEU A 233 -1.85 17.90 3.96
N ILE A 234 -1.73 17.24 2.81
CA ILE A 234 -1.09 15.93 2.71
C ILE A 234 0.32 15.96 3.28
N ASN A 235 1.13 16.95 2.89
CA ASN A 235 2.51 17.08 3.39
C ASN A 235 2.58 17.41 4.88
N MET A 236 1.52 18.00 5.45
CA MET A 236 1.45 18.28 6.89
C MET A 236 1.09 17.01 7.66
N TYR A 237 0.02 16.31 7.26
CA TYR A 237 -0.49 15.14 7.97
C TYR A 237 0.35 13.87 7.74
N PHE A 238 0.97 13.76 6.57
CA PHE A 238 1.69 12.58 6.10
C PHE A 238 3.06 13.02 5.50
N PRO A 239 4.03 13.40 6.34
CA PRO A 239 5.26 14.06 5.86
C PRO A 239 6.07 13.22 4.87
N THR A 240 6.10 11.90 5.05
CA THR A 240 6.84 10.99 4.19
C THR A 240 5.92 9.94 3.58
N ILE A 241 5.73 10.02 2.25
CA ILE A 241 4.89 9.08 1.48
C ILE A 241 5.69 8.46 0.34
N PHE A 242 5.59 7.14 0.19
CA PHE A 242 6.09 6.38 -0.95
C PHE A 242 4.93 5.70 -1.69
N ASP A 243 4.53 6.28 -2.83
CA ASP A 243 3.56 5.63 -3.72
C ASP A 243 4.29 4.64 -4.63
N ILE A 244 4.04 3.33 -4.44
CA ILE A 244 4.62 2.24 -5.23
C ILE A 244 4.36 2.44 -6.72
N LYS A 245 3.19 2.94 -7.10
CA LYS A 245 2.84 3.17 -8.51
C LYS A 245 3.73 4.27 -9.12
N HIS A 246 4.10 5.27 -8.33
CA HIS A 246 5.11 6.26 -8.72
C HIS A 246 6.50 5.62 -8.80
N LEU A 247 6.92 4.85 -7.79
CA LEU A 247 8.22 4.18 -7.77
C LEU A 247 8.43 3.26 -8.98
N MET A 248 7.39 2.55 -9.42
CA MET A 248 7.43 1.70 -10.62
C MET A 248 7.89 2.44 -11.88
N LYS A 249 7.68 3.77 -11.99
CA LYS A 249 8.16 4.56 -13.14
C LYS A 249 9.69 4.55 -13.27
N PHE A 250 10.39 4.31 -12.17
CA PHE A 250 11.85 4.25 -12.13
C PHE A 250 12.39 2.82 -12.19
N CYS A 251 11.50 1.83 -12.33
CA CYS A 251 11.85 0.43 -12.45
C CYS A 251 11.55 -0.03 -13.88
N ASN A 252 12.58 -0.50 -14.59
CA ASN A 252 12.38 -1.03 -15.94
C ASN A 252 11.44 -2.25 -15.89
N SER A 253 10.49 -2.29 -16.82
CA SER A 253 9.60 -3.43 -17.08
C SER A 253 8.49 -3.71 -16.06
N LEU A 254 8.29 -2.86 -15.04
CA LEU A 254 7.17 -3.02 -14.09
C LEU A 254 5.94 -2.20 -14.53
N HIS A 255 4.78 -2.86 -14.60
CA HIS A 255 3.51 -2.25 -15.02
C HIS A 255 2.32 -3.03 -14.46
N GLY A 256 1.11 -2.49 -14.60
CA GLY A 256 -0.13 -3.11 -14.10
C GLY A 256 -0.53 -2.66 -12.68
N GLY A 257 -1.58 -3.28 -12.14
CA GLY A 257 -2.06 -3.03 -10.78
C GLY A 257 -1.25 -3.77 -9.70
N LEU A 258 -1.61 -3.58 -8.43
CA LEU A 258 -0.87 -4.12 -7.28
C LEU A 258 -0.72 -5.64 -7.37
N ASN A 259 -1.81 -6.39 -7.63
CA ASN A 259 -1.76 -7.85 -7.80
C ASN A 259 -0.76 -8.27 -8.89
N LYS A 260 -0.74 -7.55 -10.03
CA LYS A 260 0.18 -7.89 -11.11
C LYS A 260 1.63 -7.62 -10.74
N LEU A 261 1.88 -6.52 -10.03
CA LEU A 261 3.21 -6.21 -9.52
C LEU A 261 3.68 -7.25 -8.50
N ALA A 262 2.79 -7.65 -7.58
CA ALA A 262 3.09 -8.69 -6.59
C ALA A 262 3.46 -10.02 -7.27
N GLU A 263 2.71 -10.45 -8.30
CA GLU A 263 3.06 -11.62 -9.11
C GLU A 263 4.46 -11.50 -9.74
N LEU A 264 4.78 -10.34 -10.33
CA LEU A 264 6.08 -10.09 -10.97
C LEU A 264 7.25 -10.09 -9.97
N LEU A 265 6.99 -9.74 -8.72
CA LEU A 265 7.97 -9.72 -7.63
C LEU A 265 7.92 -10.99 -6.75
N GLU A 266 7.17 -12.01 -7.18
CA GLU A 266 7.01 -13.29 -6.47
C GLU A 266 6.53 -13.10 -5.01
N VAL A 267 5.59 -12.18 -4.81
CA VAL A 267 4.93 -11.92 -3.53
C VAL A 267 3.58 -12.61 -3.50
N GLU A 268 3.39 -13.48 -2.52
CA GLU A 268 2.12 -14.17 -2.27
C GLU A 268 1.18 -13.30 -1.42
N ARG A 269 -0.11 -13.26 -1.81
CA ARG A 269 -1.17 -12.58 -1.05
C ARG A 269 -1.61 -13.42 0.14
N ILE A 270 -1.82 -12.76 1.27
CA ILE A 270 -2.42 -13.34 2.47
C ILE A 270 -3.71 -12.57 2.77
N GLY A 271 -4.81 -13.29 2.97
CA GLY A 271 -6.15 -12.70 3.10
C GLY A 271 -6.89 -12.61 1.76
N VAL A 272 -8.08 -12.01 1.80
CA VAL A 272 -8.98 -11.90 0.66
C VAL A 272 -8.62 -10.67 -0.18
N CYS A 273 -8.55 -10.83 -1.51
CA CYS A 273 -8.31 -9.70 -2.42
C CYS A 273 -9.49 -8.72 -2.42
N HIS A 274 -9.20 -7.42 -2.50
CA HIS A 274 -10.19 -6.35 -2.37
C HIS A 274 -10.82 -6.30 -0.97
N GLN A 275 -9.99 -6.55 0.03
CA GLN A 275 -10.23 -6.13 1.41
C GLN A 275 -9.00 -5.38 1.88
N ALA A 276 -9.24 -4.22 2.47
CA ALA A 276 -8.18 -3.23 2.70
C ALA A 276 -7.02 -3.78 3.53
N GLY A 277 -7.29 -4.64 4.53
CA GLY A 277 -6.24 -5.25 5.35
C GLY A 277 -5.29 -6.13 4.53
N SER A 278 -5.83 -7.03 3.71
CA SER A 278 -5.04 -7.90 2.82
C SER A 278 -4.25 -7.09 1.80
N ASP A 279 -4.88 -6.08 1.21
CA ASP A 279 -4.26 -5.23 0.19
C ASP A 279 -3.17 -4.32 0.79
N SER A 280 -3.33 -3.83 2.03
CA SER A 280 -2.27 -3.11 2.75
C SER A 280 -1.05 -4.01 3.06
N LEU A 281 -1.27 -5.29 3.39
CA LEU A 281 -0.19 -6.23 3.64
C LEU A 281 0.54 -6.57 2.33
N LEU A 282 -0.22 -6.77 1.26
CA LEU A 282 0.36 -6.99 -0.07
C LEU A 282 1.18 -5.77 -0.50
N THR A 283 0.70 -4.56 -0.22
CA THR A 283 1.40 -3.30 -0.43
C THR A 283 2.73 -3.25 0.33
N ALA A 284 2.75 -3.56 1.63
CA ALA A 284 3.97 -3.62 2.43
C ALA A 284 4.99 -4.61 1.85
N CYS A 285 4.56 -5.85 1.59
CA CYS A 285 5.42 -6.92 1.11
C CYS A 285 5.98 -6.60 -0.30
N THR A 286 5.14 -6.03 -1.16
CA THR A 286 5.50 -5.61 -2.52
C THR A 286 6.50 -4.47 -2.49
N PHE A 287 6.29 -3.46 -1.65
CA PHE A 287 7.24 -2.36 -1.45
C PHE A 287 8.61 -2.86 -1.01
N ARG A 288 8.65 -3.80 -0.04
CA ARG A 288 9.91 -4.36 0.45
C ARG A 288 10.69 -5.02 -0.69
N LYS A 289 10.04 -5.91 -1.45
CA LYS A 289 10.66 -6.58 -2.62
C LYS A 289 11.09 -5.59 -3.69
N LEU A 290 10.27 -4.58 -3.97
CA LEU A 290 10.59 -3.54 -4.93
C LEU A 290 11.85 -2.76 -4.51
N LYS A 291 11.91 -2.31 -3.25
CA LYS A 291 13.05 -1.61 -2.66
C LYS A 291 14.32 -2.46 -2.79
N ASP A 292 14.27 -3.73 -2.38
CA ASP A 292 15.43 -4.64 -2.40
C ASP A 292 15.92 -4.96 -3.81
N CYS A 293 15.03 -5.11 -4.78
CA CYS A 293 15.39 -5.52 -6.13
C CYS A 293 15.82 -4.36 -7.05
N PHE A 294 15.25 -3.16 -6.88
CA PHE A 294 15.38 -2.08 -7.87
C PHE A 294 16.06 -0.81 -7.34
N PHE A 295 16.17 -0.62 -6.03
CA PHE A 295 16.67 0.62 -5.46
C PHE A 295 17.91 0.37 -4.60
N SER A 296 19.02 1.01 -4.98
CA SER A 296 20.25 1.06 -4.18
C SER A 296 20.38 2.43 -3.53
N GLY A 297 19.98 2.53 -2.26
CA GLY A 297 20.12 3.75 -1.44
C GLY A 297 18.79 4.30 -0.92
N SER A 298 18.83 5.56 -0.45
CA SER A 298 17.64 6.22 0.12
C SER A 298 16.57 6.46 -0.94
N LEU A 299 15.31 6.25 -0.54
CA LEU A 299 14.13 6.52 -1.36
C LEU A 299 13.62 7.95 -1.20
N GLU A 300 14.21 8.77 -0.31
CA GLU A 300 13.74 10.14 0.01
C GLU A 300 13.46 11.02 -1.22
N LYS A 301 14.28 10.90 -2.27
CA LYS A 301 14.08 11.69 -3.51
C LYS A 301 12.81 11.36 -4.28
N TYR A 302 12.16 10.23 -3.96
CA TYR A 302 10.88 9.80 -4.54
C TYR A 302 9.70 10.05 -3.59
N ALA A 303 9.95 10.58 -2.40
CA ALA A 303 8.92 10.78 -1.39
C ALA A 303 7.98 11.95 -1.76
N GLY A 304 6.74 11.88 -1.29
CA GLY A 304 5.75 12.97 -1.38
C GLY A 304 5.03 13.08 -2.73
N VAL A 305 5.26 12.15 -3.67
CA VAL A 305 4.59 12.15 -4.98
C VAL A 305 3.49 11.10 -5.05
N LEU A 306 2.24 11.56 -5.15
CA LEU A 306 1.08 10.70 -5.41
C LEU A 306 0.88 10.50 -6.91
N TYR A 307 0.81 9.23 -7.35
CA TYR A 307 0.68 8.93 -8.77
C TYR A 307 -0.59 9.54 -9.36
N GLY A 308 -0.46 10.25 -10.49
CA GLY A 308 -1.58 10.84 -11.22
C GLY A 308 -2.07 12.19 -10.69
N LEU A 309 -1.53 12.67 -9.57
CA LEU A 309 -1.90 13.95 -8.94
C LEU A 309 -0.70 14.88 -8.74
N GLY A 310 0.43 14.36 -8.29
CA GLY A 310 1.61 15.18 -7.99
C GLY A 310 2.25 15.81 -9.23
N VAL A 311 2.90 16.95 -9.04
CA VAL A 311 3.87 17.50 -10.01
C VAL A 311 5.19 16.79 -9.73
N GLU A 312 5.79 16.16 -10.76
CA GLU A 312 7.10 15.52 -10.60
C GLU A 312 8.13 16.62 -10.27
N ASN A 313 8.89 16.42 -9.17
CA ASN A 313 9.95 17.34 -8.74
C ASN A 313 11.16 17.29 -9.68
#